data_AF-A0A2A2J3Z2-F1
#
_entry.id   AF-A0A2A2J3Z2-F1
#
_cell.length_a   1.000
_cell.length_b   1.000
_cell.length_c   1.000
_cell.angle_alpha   90.00
_cell.angle_beta   90.00
_cell.angle_gamma   90.00
#
_symmetry.space_group_name_H-M   'P 1'
#
loop_
_entity.id
_entity.type
_entity.pdbx_description
1 polymer ?
#
loop_
_entity_poly.entity_id
_entity_poly.type
_entity_poly.pdbx_seq_one_letter_code
_entity_poly.pdbx_strand_id
1 'polypeptide(L)'
;MDKMLKSFVKDGIKDALQSKLGGSGNQNQHQGSSGYNQGGNMNYGGGYNNQGSGYNQGGGYNQGYPQQGGGYPQQGGGYPQQGGGYPQQQQQQPYGNQGGYNQGYPQQGGGYPPQNQGYGQQPQPSYGQSSYPGQDSGPGYPTGNQGSFPSYPTGPNAGGPPPIGFIDNNTSNFGSGYPPQQSQSGYGGYPQNAQPPPPAQQAQYMGHGYYPNAGPPQMGGGYPPMGGGNYNQQGPPMQGNPSVRPFPGFNANMDAESLRKAMKGLGCNNTQVIAVLCARTAWQRQEIAKAFKVMYGKDLIKELKSELHGDFEELVLALMDPPAVYDAKQLNKAMDRMGTKEHVLIEIMTTRTNQQIYEIKQAYRALYGKDLEKEMIGETSGFFKRLLVGLCVGGRDESGMVDGLRANQDARKLYQAGEKRLGTDEVAFNAILASQNFNQLRAVFDEYQKVTNHPIERAIESEFSGDIRDGLMAVVMVARNRPGYFAKMLYDSMKGFGTRDTDLIRVCVTRAEYDMADIRVAFQQMYKASLENTIKGDCSGSYKDGLIALVRGNVPN
;
A
#
# COMPACT_ATOMS: atom_id res chain seq x y z
N MET A 1 -16.61 39.58 -14.57
CA MET A 1 -15.67 38.46 -14.36
C MET A 1 -14.49 38.47 -15.33
N ASP A 2 -14.68 38.37 -16.65
CA ASP A 2 -13.57 38.15 -17.60
C ASP A 2 -12.44 39.22 -17.59
N LYS A 3 -12.76 40.51 -17.39
CA LYS A 3 -11.73 41.56 -17.19
C LYS A 3 -10.95 41.45 -15.86
N MET A 4 -11.50 40.78 -14.86
CA MET A 4 -10.91 40.62 -13.53
C MET A 4 -9.94 39.43 -13.49
N LEU A 5 -10.27 38.31 -14.15
CA LEU A 5 -9.31 37.21 -14.35
C LEU A 5 -8.09 37.67 -15.17
N LYS A 6 -8.29 38.54 -16.16
CA LYS A 6 -7.22 39.06 -17.01
C LYS A 6 -6.25 40.03 -16.33
N SER A 7 -6.58 40.63 -15.18
CA SER A 7 -5.60 41.36 -14.37
C SER A 7 -4.82 40.41 -13.45
N PHE A 8 -5.52 39.53 -12.71
CA PHE A 8 -4.89 38.56 -11.81
C PHE A 8 -3.82 37.68 -12.49
N VAL A 9 -4.07 37.21 -13.73
CA VAL A 9 -3.09 36.44 -14.50
C VAL A 9 -1.91 37.31 -14.96
N LYS A 10 -2.12 38.61 -15.21
CA LYS A 10 -1.07 39.49 -15.75
C LYS A 10 -0.13 40.01 -14.66
N ASP A 11 -0.65 40.22 -13.46
CA ASP A 11 0.12 40.70 -12.31
C ASP A 11 0.91 39.53 -11.67
N GLY A 12 0.29 38.36 -11.48
CA GLY A 12 0.98 37.17 -10.94
C GLY A 12 2.15 36.66 -11.80
N ILE A 13 2.14 36.90 -13.12
CA ILE A 13 3.25 36.55 -14.01
C ILE A 13 4.43 37.54 -13.89
N LYS A 14 4.20 38.80 -13.49
CA LYS A 14 5.28 39.77 -13.26
C LYS A 14 6.11 39.43 -12.03
N ASP A 15 5.45 39.11 -10.92
CA ASP A 15 6.13 38.79 -9.64
C ASP A 15 6.96 37.49 -9.75
N ALA A 16 6.46 36.52 -10.55
CA ALA A 16 7.18 35.29 -10.88
C ALA A 16 8.42 35.49 -11.78
N LEU A 17 8.51 36.62 -12.51
CA LEU A 17 9.66 36.96 -13.35
C LEU A 17 10.68 37.85 -12.62
N GLN A 18 10.24 38.75 -11.73
CA GLN A 18 11.16 39.58 -10.93
C GLN A 18 11.95 38.76 -9.89
N SER A 19 11.38 37.69 -9.35
CA SER A 19 12.06 36.78 -8.41
C SER A 19 13.16 35.91 -9.04
N LYS A 20 13.27 35.83 -10.39
CA LYS A 20 14.26 34.99 -11.09
C LYS A 20 15.44 35.77 -11.73
N LEU A 21 15.50 37.10 -11.58
CA LEU A 21 16.55 37.93 -12.19
C LEU A 21 17.28 38.88 -11.21
N GLY A 22 16.93 38.87 -9.92
CA GLY A 22 17.52 39.76 -8.90
C GLY A 22 18.68 39.13 -8.11
N GLY A 23 19.84 38.90 -8.75
CA GLY A 23 20.96 38.13 -8.17
C GLY A 23 22.35 38.78 -8.22
N SER A 24 22.53 40.01 -7.74
CA SER A 24 23.81 40.56 -7.25
C SER A 24 23.61 41.94 -6.61
N GLY A 25 24.08 42.11 -5.37
CA GLY A 25 24.01 43.40 -4.66
C GLY A 25 24.85 43.37 -3.39
N ASN A 26 26.09 43.84 -3.49
CA ASN A 26 27.08 43.84 -2.42
C ASN A 26 26.80 44.95 -1.38
N GLN A 27 26.87 44.65 -0.07
CA GLN A 27 26.96 45.69 0.96
C GLN A 27 27.65 45.22 2.25
N ASN A 28 28.85 45.78 2.49
CA ASN A 28 29.48 45.83 3.82
C ASN A 28 28.74 46.84 4.72
N GLN A 29 28.55 46.52 6.00
CA GLN A 29 28.82 47.46 7.10
C GLN A 29 28.90 46.76 8.49
N HIS A 30 29.21 47.55 9.51
CA HIS A 30 30.00 47.17 10.69
C HIS A 30 29.19 46.99 12.01
N GLN A 31 29.89 46.57 13.08
CA GLN A 31 29.46 46.47 14.50
C GLN A 31 28.66 45.19 14.89
N GLY A 32 28.92 44.50 16.01
CA GLY A 32 30.03 44.62 16.96
C GLY A 32 29.92 43.70 18.20
N SER A 33 31.07 43.39 18.82
CA SER A 33 31.29 42.95 20.22
C SER A 33 31.05 41.49 20.71
N SER A 34 32.16 40.92 21.21
CA SER A 34 32.33 40.06 22.40
C SER A 34 31.92 38.56 22.41
N GLY A 35 32.87 37.67 22.78
CA GLY A 35 32.51 36.32 23.25
C GLY A 35 33.53 35.16 23.32
N TYR A 36 34.77 35.36 23.78
CA TYR A 36 35.64 34.32 24.40
C TYR A 36 35.93 32.93 23.75
N ASN A 37 37.18 32.81 23.27
CA ASN A 37 38.25 31.91 23.77
C ASN A 37 38.51 30.49 23.19
N GLN A 38 39.82 30.20 23.02
CA GLN A 38 40.52 28.91 22.77
C GLN A 38 40.13 28.10 21.51
N GLY A 39 41.05 27.54 20.72
CA GLY A 39 42.52 27.55 20.75
C GLY A 39 43.08 26.41 19.88
N GLY A 40 44.18 26.61 19.16
CA GLY A 40 44.77 25.55 18.32
C GLY A 40 45.51 26.09 17.09
N ASN A 41 46.84 26.06 17.15
CA ASN A 41 47.75 26.60 16.14
C ASN A 41 48.30 25.48 15.24
N MET A 42 48.33 25.66 13.92
CA MET A 42 49.53 25.48 13.07
C MET A 42 49.23 25.73 11.58
N ASN A 43 50.14 26.42 10.90
CA ASN A 43 50.17 26.62 9.45
C ASN A 43 51.64 26.66 8.98
N TYR A 44 51.84 26.57 7.66
CA TYR A 44 53.06 26.76 6.84
C TYR A 44 54.01 25.59 6.60
N GLY A 45 54.34 25.38 5.31
CA GLY A 45 55.66 24.86 4.93
C GLY A 45 55.90 24.38 3.48
N GLY A 46 55.76 25.23 2.44
CA GLY A 46 56.36 25.00 1.10
C GLY A 46 55.71 23.93 0.20
N GLY A 47 55.95 23.89 -1.12
CA GLY A 47 56.74 24.77 -2.00
C GLY A 47 57.27 24.04 -3.25
N TYR A 48 57.45 24.75 -4.37
CA TYR A 48 58.04 24.30 -5.68
C TYR A 48 57.10 23.43 -6.57
N ASN A 49 56.67 23.87 -7.77
CA ASN A 49 57.38 24.08 -9.07
C ASN A 49 57.66 22.77 -9.85
N ASN A 50 57.61 22.69 -11.19
CA ASN A 50 57.05 23.52 -12.29
C ASN A 50 57.23 22.72 -13.63
N GLN A 51 56.58 23.15 -14.73
CA GLN A 51 56.86 22.80 -16.15
C GLN A 51 56.50 21.36 -16.63
N GLY A 52 56.11 21.14 -17.90
CA GLY A 52 55.85 22.10 -18.97
C GLY A 52 55.40 21.48 -20.32
N SER A 53 54.68 22.30 -21.09
CA SER A 53 54.33 22.27 -22.53
C SER A 53 54.67 21.08 -23.44
N GLY A 54 53.60 20.44 -23.94
CA GLY A 54 53.20 20.16 -25.35
C GLY A 54 54.18 20.07 -26.53
N TYR A 55 53.74 19.34 -27.57
CA TYR A 55 53.86 19.70 -28.99
C TYR A 55 52.77 19.01 -29.84
N ASN A 56 52.46 19.58 -31.01
CA ASN A 56 51.41 19.16 -31.94
C ASN A 56 51.98 19.09 -33.38
N GLN A 57 51.64 18.05 -34.14
CA GLN A 57 51.73 17.95 -35.60
C GLN A 57 50.57 17.04 -36.08
N GLY A 58 49.90 17.24 -37.22
CA GLY A 58 50.01 18.30 -38.23
C GLY A 58 49.71 17.77 -39.65
N GLY A 59 48.70 18.32 -40.34
CA GLY A 59 48.23 17.91 -41.68
C GLY A 59 47.10 16.87 -41.63
N GLY A 60 46.01 16.91 -42.40
CA GLY A 60 45.70 17.50 -43.72
C GLY A 60 44.99 16.39 -44.53
N TYR A 61 43.92 16.56 -45.32
CA TYR A 61 43.38 17.72 -46.03
C TYR A 61 41.83 17.66 -46.16
N ASN A 62 41.24 18.71 -46.72
CA ASN A 62 39.79 18.91 -46.97
C ASN A 62 39.46 18.83 -48.49
N GLN A 63 38.18 18.93 -48.84
CA GLN A 63 37.50 18.91 -50.18
C GLN A 63 36.91 17.54 -50.58
N GLY A 64 35.67 17.45 -51.09
CA GLY A 64 34.67 18.51 -51.29
C GLY A 64 33.31 17.98 -51.75
N TYR A 65 32.27 18.82 -51.71
CA TYR A 65 30.95 18.55 -52.30
C TYR A 65 30.98 18.66 -53.83
N PRO A 66 30.01 18.03 -54.51
CA PRO A 66 29.06 18.87 -55.25
C PRO A 66 27.57 18.50 -55.05
N GLN A 67 26.69 19.45 -55.40
CA GLN A 67 25.24 19.29 -55.51
C GLN A 67 24.80 19.27 -56.99
N GLN A 68 23.50 19.00 -57.21
CA GLN A 68 22.72 19.01 -58.47
C GLN A 68 22.84 17.73 -59.33
N GLY A 69 21.77 17.20 -59.92
CA GLY A 69 20.33 17.55 -59.79
C GLY A 69 19.44 16.88 -60.85
N GLY A 70 18.12 16.84 -60.60
CA GLY A 70 17.08 16.59 -61.62
C GLY A 70 16.56 15.16 -61.81
N GLY A 71 15.25 15.01 -62.01
CA GLY A 71 14.62 13.78 -62.56
C GLY A 71 13.36 13.27 -61.86
N TYR A 72 12.19 13.83 -62.17
CA TYR A 72 10.91 13.11 -61.99
C TYR A 72 10.76 12.03 -63.06
N PRO A 73 9.92 11.01 -62.82
CA PRO A 73 8.75 10.88 -63.70
C PRO A 73 7.43 10.74 -62.94
N GLN A 74 6.33 10.98 -63.64
CA GLN A 74 4.96 11.00 -63.12
C GLN A 74 4.06 10.02 -63.91
N GLN A 75 3.00 9.55 -63.26
CA GLN A 75 1.72 9.02 -63.80
C GLN A 75 1.55 7.54 -64.23
N GLY A 76 0.29 7.10 -64.05
CA GLY A 76 -0.29 5.80 -64.43
C GLY A 76 -0.39 4.85 -63.23
N GLY A 77 -1.53 4.57 -62.59
CA GLY A 77 -2.92 4.99 -62.84
C GLY A 77 -3.85 3.78 -62.68
N GLY A 78 -4.85 3.82 -61.79
CA GLY A 78 -5.82 2.72 -61.63
C GLY A 78 -6.45 2.57 -60.24
N TYR A 79 -7.54 3.29 -60.00
CA TYR A 79 -8.51 2.93 -58.94
C TYR A 79 -9.66 2.13 -59.57
N PRO A 80 -10.12 1.02 -58.98
CA PRO A 80 -11.44 0.49 -59.26
C PRO A 80 -12.50 1.26 -58.47
N GLN A 81 -13.44 1.90 -59.18
CA GLN A 81 -14.73 2.23 -58.59
C GLN A 81 -15.63 0.99 -58.54
N GLN A 82 -16.33 0.80 -57.43
CA GLN A 82 -17.74 0.39 -57.42
C GLN A 82 -18.41 1.26 -56.33
N GLY A 83 -19.62 1.78 -56.48
CA GLY A 83 -20.64 1.55 -57.50
C GLY A 83 -21.98 1.74 -56.81
N GLY A 84 -22.51 2.96 -56.82
CA GLY A 84 -23.66 3.35 -55.99
C GLY A 84 -25.01 2.85 -56.50
N GLY A 85 -25.98 2.75 -55.59
CA GLY A 85 -27.37 2.43 -55.91
C GLY A 85 -28.32 2.68 -54.73
N TYR A 86 -28.98 3.84 -54.71
CA TYR A 86 -30.16 4.08 -53.87
C TYR A 86 -31.38 3.36 -54.46
N PRO A 87 -32.41 3.12 -53.65
CA PRO A 87 -33.74 3.60 -54.04
C PRO A 87 -34.40 4.49 -52.98
N GLN A 88 -35.30 5.36 -53.44
CA GLN A 88 -36.04 6.32 -52.62
C GLN A 88 -37.34 5.73 -52.01
N GLN A 89 -37.72 6.33 -50.87
CA GLN A 89 -39.08 6.66 -50.43
C GLN A 89 -40.25 5.72 -50.77
N GLN A 90 -41.00 5.32 -49.73
CA GLN A 90 -42.36 5.86 -49.54
C GLN A 90 -42.86 5.70 -48.10
N GLN A 91 -43.63 6.69 -47.64
CA GLN A 91 -44.41 6.62 -46.41
C GLN A 91 -45.69 5.81 -46.68
N GLN A 92 -46.16 5.03 -45.70
CA GLN A 92 -47.59 4.71 -45.62
C GLN A 92 -48.05 4.36 -44.19
N GLN A 93 -49.07 5.14 -43.80
CA GLN A 93 -50.08 4.99 -42.74
C GLN A 93 -50.36 3.58 -42.18
N PRO A 94 -50.92 3.55 -40.97
CA PRO A 94 -52.11 2.73 -40.73
C PRO A 94 -53.34 3.59 -40.36
N TYR A 95 -54.40 3.47 -41.17
CA TYR A 95 -55.78 3.60 -40.67
C TYR A 95 -56.02 2.54 -39.57
N GLY A 96 -56.82 2.70 -38.52
CA GLY A 96 -57.77 3.78 -38.22
C GLY A 96 -59.22 3.28 -38.27
N ASN A 97 -59.82 2.98 -37.11
CA ASN A 97 -61.28 3.02 -36.96
C ASN A 97 -61.75 3.21 -35.49
N GLN A 98 -62.67 4.17 -35.29
CA GLN A 98 -63.68 4.36 -34.21
C GLN A 98 -63.29 4.08 -32.73
N GLY A 99 -63.55 4.96 -31.76
CA GLY A 99 -64.20 6.28 -31.68
C GLY A 99 -64.53 6.57 -30.19
N GLY A 100 -64.78 7.78 -29.68
CA GLY A 100 -64.79 9.15 -30.22
C GLY A 100 -65.04 10.14 -29.06
N TYR A 101 -65.16 11.45 -29.34
CA TYR A 101 -65.80 12.53 -28.52
C TYR A 101 -65.41 12.67 -27.01
N ASN A 102 -65.12 13.83 -26.40
CA ASN A 102 -65.31 15.24 -26.76
C ASN A 102 -64.42 16.15 -25.83
N GLN A 103 -64.40 17.47 -26.11
CA GLN A 103 -64.03 18.67 -25.29
C GLN A 103 -63.78 18.51 -23.75
N GLY A 104 -62.96 19.33 -23.06
CA GLY A 104 -62.24 20.56 -23.43
C GLY A 104 -61.55 21.25 -22.21
N TYR A 105 -60.77 22.31 -22.48
CA TYR A 105 -60.02 23.18 -21.53
C TYR A 105 -60.91 24.20 -20.77
N PRO A 106 -60.40 25.10 -19.87
CA PRO A 106 -59.33 25.05 -18.84
C PRO A 106 -59.74 25.74 -17.48
N GLN A 107 -58.73 26.18 -16.69
CA GLN A 107 -58.73 27.16 -15.56
C GLN A 107 -58.87 26.59 -14.14
N GLN A 108 -58.45 27.26 -13.04
CA GLN A 108 -57.33 28.16 -12.65
C GLN A 108 -57.63 28.59 -11.19
N GLY A 109 -56.61 28.93 -10.38
CA GLY A 109 -56.76 29.45 -8.99
C GLY A 109 -56.93 28.37 -7.90
N GLY A 110 -56.49 28.55 -6.65
CA GLY A 110 -55.75 29.66 -6.02
C GLY A 110 -56.03 29.72 -4.51
N GLY A 111 -55.04 30.03 -3.66
CA GLY A 111 -55.26 30.41 -2.24
C GLY A 111 -54.56 29.58 -1.15
N TYR A 112 -53.80 30.28 -0.30
CA TYR A 112 -53.37 29.98 1.09
C TYR A 112 -53.89 31.16 1.97
N PRO A 113 -53.73 31.21 3.33
CA PRO A 113 -53.68 30.20 4.40
C PRO A 113 -54.90 30.47 5.36
N PRO A 114 -54.86 30.75 6.69
CA PRO A 114 -54.03 30.31 7.83
C PRO A 114 -54.78 29.83 9.13
N GLN A 115 -54.00 29.31 10.08
CA GLN A 115 -54.08 29.39 11.57
C GLN A 115 -55.40 29.27 12.38
N ASN A 116 -55.30 28.52 13.50
CA ASN A 116 -55.65 29.07 14.83
C ASN A 116 -54.80 28.45 15.97
N GLN A 117 -54.73 29.13 17.13
CA GLN A 117 -53.94 28.79 18.34
C GLN A 117 -54.85 28.41 19.54
N GLY A 118 -54.31 27.83 20.64
CA GLY A 118 -55.05 27.84 21.94
C GLY A 118 -54.63 26.89 23.08
N TYR A 119 -53.66 27.32 23.90
CA TYR A 119 -53.42 27.12 25.36
C TYR A 119 -54.15 26.06 26.26
N GLY A 120 -53.40 25.54 27.27
CA GLY A 120 -53.92 25.02 28.57
C GLY A 120 -53.19 23.77 29.10
N GLN A 121 -52.15 23.89 29.95
CA GLN A 121 -52.16 23.92 31.43
C GLN A 121 -52.25 22.56 32.17
N GLN A 122 -51.38 22.39 33.18
CA GLN A 122 -51.26 21.24 34.10
C GLN A 122 -52.23 21.41 35.31
N PRO A 123 -52.53 20.38 36.13
CA PRO A 123 -51.63 20.05 37.26
C PRO A 123 -51.65 18.59 37.78
N GLN A 124 -50.72 18.28 38.70
CA GLN A 124 -50.79 17.17 39.66
C GLN A 124 -51.68 17.56 40.88
N PRO A 125 -52.05 16.59 41.74
CA PRO A 125 -51.53 16.69 43.11
C PRO A 125 -51.11 15.35 43.76
N SER A 126 -50.21 15.49 44.74
CA SER A 126 -49.77 14.47 45.71
C SER A 126 -50.57 14.61 47.02
N TYR A 127 -50.69 13.54 47.80
CA TYR A 127 -50.27 13.42 49.22
C TYR A 127 -50.96 12.25 49.94
N GLY A 128 -50.18 11.50 50.72
CA GLY A 128 -50.65 10.42 51.60
C GLY A 128 -49.47 9.85 52.40
N GLN A 129 -49.37 10.21 53.68
CA GLN A 129 -48.20 9.96 54.53
C GLN A 129 -48.59 9.07 55.73
N SER A 130 -47.57 8.43 56.34
CA SER A 130 -47.43 8.20 57.80
C SER A 130 -47.53 6.76 58.36
N SER A 131 -46.38 6.36 58.95
CA SER A 131 -46.21 5.72 60.27
C SER A 131 -46.17 4.20 60.47
N TYR A 132 -44.98 3.74 60.90
CA TYR A 132 -44.74 2.56 61.78
C TYR A 132 -45.18 2.85 63.23
N PRO A 133 -45.37 1.82 64.09
CA PRO A 133 -44.32 1.30 65.00
C PRO A 133 -44.32 -0.25 65.09
N GLY A 134 -43.42 -0.98 65.76
CA GLY A 134 -42.17 -0.74 66.51
C GLY A 134 -41.48 -2.13 66.70
N GLN A 135 -40.15 -2.29 66.73
CA GLN A 135 -39.19 -2.02 67.82
C GLN A 135 -38.83 -3.29 68.63
N ASP A 136 -37.63 -3.29 69.23
CA ASP A 136 -36.94 -4.36 69.99
C ASP A 136 -36.41 -5.59 69.21
N SER A 137 -35.21 -6.13 69.50
CA SER A 137 -34.07 -5.58 70.28
C SER A 137 -32.77 -6.38 69.98
N GLY A 138 -31.60 -5.71 70.06
CA GLY A 138 -30.30 -6.37 70.26
C GLY A 138 -30.07 -6.72 71.74
N PRO A 139 -28.91 -7.28 72.18
CA PRO A 139 -27.57 -6.86 71.72
C PRO A 139 -26.46 -7.97 71.72
N GLY A 140 -25.21 -7.58 71.42
CA GLY A 140 -24.04 -8.07 72.19
C GLY A 140 -22.98 -8.94 71.49
N TYR A 141 -21.76 -8.39 71.35
CA TYR A 141 -20.50 -9.15 71.23
C TYR A 141 -20.03 -9.67 72.61
N PRO A 142 -19.06 -10.61 72.65
CA PRO A 142 -17.70 -10.27 73.13
C PRO A 142 -16.59 -10.70 72.12
N THR A 143 -15.57 -9.91 71.77
CA THR A 143 -14.25 -9.70 72.44
C THR A 143 -13.46 -10.98 72.78
N GLY A 144 -12.16 -11.16 72.47
CA GLY A 144 -11.17 -10.33 71.73
C GLY A 144 -9.71 -10.69 72.11
N ASN A 145 -8.70 -10.17 71.39
CA ASN A 145 -7.23 -10.18 71.70
C ASN A 145 -6.52 -11.55 71.86
N GLN A 146 -5.22 -11.80 71.60
CA GLN A 146 -3.99 -11.10 71.12
C GLN A 146 -2.97 -12.21 70.68
N GLY A 147 -1.82 -12.00 70.02
CA GLY A 147 -1.17 -10.82 69.43
C GLY A 147 0.36 -10.98 69.22
N SER A 148 0.94 -10.25 68.25
CA SER A 148 2.36 -9.79 68.18
C SER A 148 3.50 -10.68 67.60
N PHE A 149 4.34 -10.04 66.78
CA PHE A 149 5.73 -10.37 66.36
C PHE A 149 6.72 -10.33 67.57
N PRO A 150 8.02 -10.82 67.54
CA PRO A 150 8.98 -10.71 66.41
C PRO A 150 10.14 -11.76 66.25
N SER A 151 11.03 -11.49 65.27
CA SER A 151 12.50 -11.75 65.19
C SER A 151 13.14 -13.13 64.87
N TYR A 152 14.12 -13.07 63.94
CA TYR A 152 15.29 -13.93 63.63
C TYR A 152 16.20 -14.23 64.85
N PRO A 153 17.25 -15.12 64.84
CA PRO A 153 18.16 -15.44 63.71
C PRO A 153 18.78 -16.88 63.62
N THR A 154 19.82 -17.00 62.74
CA THR A 154 20.92 -18.00 62.59
C THR A 154 20.84 -19.09 61.49
N GLY A 155 21.96 -19.26 60.77
CA GLY A 155 22.34 -20.46 59.97
C GLY A 155 23.59 -21.12 60.61
N PRO A 156 24.54 -21.77 59.89
CA PRO A 156 24.60 -22.10 58.45
C PRO A 156 25.06 -23.57 58.13
N ASN A 157 24.86 -24.04 56.89
CA ASN A 157 25.72 -24.98 56.12
C ASN A 157 25.07 -25.19 54.74
N ALA A 158 25.68 -24.96 53.57
CA ALA A 158 26.95 -25.45 53.01
C ALA A 158 26.86 -26.90 52.48
N GLY A 159 27.03 -27.05 51.15
CA GLY A 159 26.95 -28.34 50.44
C GLY A 159 26.93 -28.13 48.92
N GLY A 160 28.10 -28.00 48.30
CA GLY A 160 28.28 -27.72 46.87
C GLY A 160 28.15 -28.95 45.95
N PRO A 161 28.37 -28.77 44.64
CA PRO A 161 28.20 -29.82 43.62
C PRO A 161 29.31 -30.89 43.65
N PRO A 162 29.06 -32.10 43.11
CA PRO A 162 30.09 -33.15 43.00
C PRO A 162 31.16 -32.82 41.93
N PRO A 163 32.38 -33.40 42.04
CA PRO A 163 33.59 -32.79 41.48
C PRO A 163 34.12 -33.44 40.18
N ILE A 164 35.08 -32.74 39.56
CA ILE A 164 36.01 -33.27 38.56
C ILE A 164 37.31 -33.73 39.26
N GLY A 165 37.85 -34.89 38.86
CA GLY A 165 39.26 -35.29 39.03
C GLY A 165 39.64 -36.20 37.85
N PHE A 166 40.51 -35.77 36.93
CA PHE A 166 41.98 -35.72 37.01
C PHE A 166 42.67 -37.10 37.13
N ILE A 167 43.43 -37.45 36.09
CA ILE A 167 44.88 -37.73 36.16
C ILE A 167 45.49 -37.56 34.74
N ASP A 168 46.65 -36.92 34.68
CA ASP A 168 47.49 -36.71 33.49
C ASP A 168 48.28 -37.96 33.06
N ASN A 169 48.65 -38.07 31.77
CA ASN A 169 50.03 -37.78 31.32
C ASN A 169 50.34 -38.17 29.85
N ASN A 170 51.14 -37.32 29.18
CA ASN A 170 52.19 -37.64 28.18
C ASN A 170 51.83 -38.33 26.83
N THR A 171 52.47 -38.05 25.68
CA THR A 171 53.31 -36.91 25.19
C THR A 171 53.44 -36.99 23.65
N SER A 172 53.79 -35.87 23.00
CA SER A 172 54.59 -35.72 21.74
C SER A 172 54.35 -36.65 20.51
N ASN A 173 53.95 -36.17 19.31
CA ASN A 173 54.64 -35.29 18.33
C ASN A 173 55.38 -36.07 17.19
N PHE A 174 55.46 -35.46 15.99
CA PHE A 174 56.04 -35.93 14.72
C PHE A 174 55.28 -37.06 13.98
N GLY A 175 55.27 -37.13 12.63
CA GLY A 175 55.91 -36.27 11.62
C GLY A 175 55.51 -36.63 10.17
N SER A 176 55.91 -35.79 9.21
CA SER A 176 55.49 -35.78 7.78
C SER A 176 55.99 -36.95 6.90
N GLY A 177 55.32 -37.21 5.76
CA GLY A 177 55.87 -38.05 4.67
C GLY A 177 54.98 -38.27 3.43
N TYR A 178 55.19 -37.49 2.36
CA TYR A 178 54.86 -37.78 0.95
C TYR A 178 56.13 -38.36 0.25
N PRO A 179 56.23 -38.63 -1.09
CA PRO A 179 55.24 -38.70 -2.20
C PRO A 179 55.17 -40.17 -2.71
N PRO A 180 55.13 -40.60 -4.02
CA PRO A 180 54.91 -39.93 -5.32
C PRO A 180 53.88 -40.64 -6.26
N GLN A 181 54.06 -40.45 -7.58
CA GLN A 181 53.21 -40.91 -8.70
C GLN A 181 53.98 -41.87 -9.64
N GLN A 182 53.30 -42.54 -10.57
CA GLN A 182 53.60 -42.41 -12.01
C GLN A 182 52.50 -42.99 -12.94
N SER A 183 52.61 -42.67 -14.23
CA SER A 183 51.59 -42.79 -15.29
C SER A 183 52.06 -43.64 -16.48
N GLN A 184 51.16 -44.36 -17.16
CA GLN A 184 51.35 -44.68 -18.59
C GLN A 184 50.05 -45.04 -19.34
N SER A 185 50.13 -44.99 -20.67
CA SER A 185 49.02 -44.99 -21.63
C SER A 185 48.84 -46.34 -22.35
N GLY A 186 47.64 -46.70 -22.81
CA GLY A 186 47.45 -47.89 -23.66
C GLY A 186 46.03 -48.12 -24.22
N TYR A 187 45.95 -48.37 -25.52
CA TYR A 187 44.78 -48.59 -26.39
C TYR A 187 43.74 -49.66 -25.98
N GLY A 188 42.45 -49.36 -26.24
CA GLY A 188 41.55 -50.19 -27.07
C GLY A 188 40.70 -51.30 -26.44
N GLY A 189 39.37 -51.28 -26.68
CA GLY A 189 38.47 -52.44 -26.54
C GLY A 189 37.03 -52.14 -26.08
N TYR A 190 36.03 -52.50 -26.89
CA TYR A 190 34.61 -52.58 -26.48
C TYR A 190 34.32 -53.90 -25.72
N PRO A 191 33.25 -53.98 -24.91
CA PRO A 191 31.97 -54.49 -25.43
C PRO A 191 30.71 -53.74 -24.92
N GLN A 192 29.59 -54.01 -25.58
CA GLN A 192 28.26 -53.46 -25.29
C GLN A 192 27.65 -54.03 -24.01
N ASN A 193 26.81 -53.22 -23.33
CA ASN A 193 25.45 -53.66 -22.99
C ASN A 193 24.52 -52.45 -22.82
N ALA A 194 23.24 -52.61 -23.18
CA ALA A 194 22.31 -51.50 -23.39
C ALA A 194 21.19 -51.44 -22.35
N GLN A 195 20.81 -50.23 -21.94
CA GLN A 195 19.47 -49.92 -21.41
C GLN A 195 19.00 -48.53 -21.93
N PRO A 196 17.68 -48.32 -22.09
CA PRO A 196 17.14 -47.19 -22.85
C PRO A 196 16.90 -45.91 -22.02
N PRO A 197 16.84 -44.72 -22.67
CA PRO A 197 16.49 -43.45 -22.02
C PRO A 197 14.97 -43.23 -21.90
N PRO A 198 14.50 -42.41 -20.94
CA PRO A 198 13.09 -42.05 -20.80
C PRO A 198 12.64 -40.99 -21.83
N PRO A 199 11.34 -40.96 -22.21
CA PRO A 199 10.84 -40.09 -23.28
C PRO A 199 10.58 -38.64 -22.84
N ALA A 200 10.83 -37.70 -23.76
CA ALA A 200 10.38 -36.32 -23.64
C ALA A 200 8.88 -36.20 -23.97
N GLN A 201 8.17 -35.29 -23.29
CA GLN A 201 6.81 -34.90 -23.66
C GLN A 201 6.76 -33.46 -24.16
N GLN A 202 6.22 -33.31 -25.37
CA GLN A 202 5.96 -32.01 -26.00
C GLN A 202 4.70 -31.38 -25.39
N ALA A 203 4.73 -30.06 -25.16
CA ALA A 203 3.53 -29.30 -24.90
C ALA A 203 2.76 -29.07 -26.21
N GLN A 204 1.52 -29.55 -26.30
CA GLN A 204 0.58 -29.19 -27.38
C GLN A 204 -0.55 -28.32 -26.84
N TYR A 205 -0.81 -27.22 -27.55
CA TYR A 205 -2.00 -26.39 -27.38
C TYR A 205 -3.20 -26.99 -28.11
N MET A 206 -4.36 -27.04 -27.45
CA MET A 206 -5.76 -27.01 -27.92
C MET A 206 -6.64 -27.30 -26.69
N GLY A 207 -7.87 -26.82 -26.51
CA GLY A 207 -8.77 -26.09 -27.40
C GLY A 207 -10.18 -26.69 -27.28
N HIS A 208 -11.14 -25.94 -26.73
CA HIS A 208 -12.53 -26.35 -26.43
C HIS A 208 -12.69 -27.38 -25.27
N GLY A 209 -13.76 -27.40 -24.46
CA GLY A 209 -14.90 -26.50 -24.35
C GLY A 209 -16.24 -27.23 -24.19
N TYR A 210 -16.67 -27.53 -22.96
CA TYR A 210 -18.02 -28.06 -22.65
C TYR A 210 -18.52 -27.60 -21.27
N TYR A 211 -19.78 -27.14 -21.22
CA TYR A 211 -20.54 -26.87 -19.99
C TYR A 211 -21.61 -27.96 -19.78
N PRO A 212 -21.83 -28.45 -18.54
CA PRO A 212 -23.08 -29.08 -18.14
C PRO A 212 -24.03 -28.05 -17.51
N ASN A 213 -25.31 -28.16 -17.86
CA ASN A 213 -26.42 -27.33 -17.39
C ASN A 213 -26.86 -27.73 -15.96
N ALA A 214 -27.04 -26.77 -15.06
CA ALA A 214 -27.74 -26.93 -13.79
C ALA A 214 -28.56 -25.66 -13.47
N GLY A 215 -29.80 -25.84 -13.03
CA GLY A 215 -30.80 -24.78 -12.92
C GLY A 215 -30.57 -23.75 -11.78
N PRO A 216 -31.39 -22.68 -11.74
CA PRO A 216 -31.16 -21.53 -10.87
C PRO A 216 -31.53 -21.80 -9.40
N PRO A 217 -30.62 -21.56 -8.44
CA PRO A 217 -30.98 -21.50 -7.01
C PRO A 217 -31.69 -20.19 -6.67
N GLN A 218 -32.69 -20.27 -5.78
CA GLN A 218 -33.40 -19.10 -5.27
C GLN A 218 -32.49 -18.18 -4.43
N MET A 219 -32.68 -16.87 -4.54
CA MET A 219 -31.94 -15.89 -3.74
C MET A 219 -32.46 -15.82 -2.30
N GLY A 220 -31.73 -16.44 -1.38
CA GLY A 220 -31.84 -16.19 0.06
C GLY A 220 -30.67 -15.31 0.52
N GLY A 221 -30.96 -14.10 1.01
CA GLY A 221 -29.93 -13.17 1.48
C GLY A 221 -29.28 -13.62 2.78
N GLY A 222 -28.18 -14.36 2.67
CA GLY A 222 -27.34 -14.76 3.80
C GLY A 222 -25.88 -14.87 3.36
N TYR A 223 -25.00 -14.10 4.00
CA TYR A 223 -23.56 -14.31 3.87
C TYR A 223 -23.25 -15.75 4.27
N PRO A 224 -22.46 -16.52 3.50
CA PRO A 224 -22.05 -17.85 3.92
C PRO A 224 -21.30 -17.71 5.26
N PRO A 225 -21.54 -18.59 6.24
CA PRO A 225 -20.81 -18.54 7.49
C PRO A 225 -19.33 -18.73 7.17
N MET A 226 -18.51 -17.71 7.39
CA MET A 226 -17.08 -17.90 7.50
C MET A 226 -16.87 -18.88 8.64
N GLY A 227 -16.58 -20.14 8.28
CA GLY A 227 -16.33 -21.20 9.24
C GLY A 227 -15.25 -20.73 10.21
N GLY A 228 -15.44 -21.04 11.50
CA GLY A 228 -14.53 -20.65 12.57
C GLY A 228 -13.18 -21.31 12.46
N GLY A 229 -12.39 -20.88 11.46
CA GLY A 229 -10.97 -21.18 11.35
C GLY A 229 -10.27 -20.58 12.56
N ASN A 230 -9.39 -21.37 13.16
CA ASN A 230 -8.63 -20.98 14.33
C ASN A 230 -7.66 -19.82 13.95
N TYR A 231 -8.06 -18.57 14.19
CA TYR A 231 -7.27 -17.38 13.85
C TYR A 231 -5.93 -17.28 14.63
N ASN A 232 -5.65 -18.22 15.55
CA ASN A 232 -4.28 -18.56 15.93
C ASN A 232 -3.63 -19.47 14.88
N GLN A 233 -3.36 -18.91 13.70
CA GLN A 233 -2.16 -19.31 12.94
C GLN A 233 -1.72 -18.25 11.95
N GLN A 234 -0.43 -17.96 12.07
CA GLN A 234 0.38 -17.10 11.22
C GLN A 234 0.19 -17.47 9.73
N GLY A 235 -0.35 -16.55 8.94
CA GLY A 235 0.05 -16.48 7.54
C GLY A 235 1.55 -16.17 7.45
N PRO A 236 2.22 -16.43 6.31
CA PRO A 236 3.64 -16.13 6.15
C PRO A 236 3.90 -14.67 6.55
N PRO A 237 4.79 -14.41 7.53
CA PRO A 237 4.86 -13.09 8.14
C PRO A 237 5.39 -12.08 7.13
N MET A 238 4.55 -11.10 6.77
CA MET A 238 5.09 -9.81 6.33
C MET A 238 5.83 -9.21 7.53
N GLN A 239 7.13 -9.45 7.58
CA GLN A 239 8.01 -8.98 8.65
C GLN A 239 7.89 -7.46 8.78
N GLY A 240 7.58 -7.01 9.98
CA GLY A 240 7.39 -5.60 10.30
C GLY A 240 6.96 -5.39 11.75
N ASN A 241 7.08 -4.15 12.20
CA ASN A 241 6.64 -3.69 13.50
C ASN A 241 5.30 -2.95 13.35
N PRO A 242 4.17 -3.57 13.73
CA PRO A 242 2.87 -2.92 13.71
C PRO A 242 2.77 -1.87 14.81
N SER A 243 2.06 -0.78 14.53
CA SER A 243 1.64 0.21 15.53
C SER A 243 0.39 -0.28 16.27
N VAL A 244 -0.58 -0.88 15.56
CA VAL A 244 -1.80 -1.43 16.16
C VAL A 244 -1.64 -2.94 16.35
N ARG A 245 -1.67 -3.38 17.62
CA ARG A 245 -1.59 -4.78 18.05
C ARG A 245 -2.92 -5.21 18.69
N PRO A 246 -3.18 -6.52 18.88
CA PRO A 246 -4.37 -6.98 19.60
C PRO A 246 -4.44 -6.33 20.99
N PHE A 247 -5.55 -5.63 21.27
CA PHE A 247 -5.69 -4.89 22.52
C PHE A 247 -5.75 -5.86 23.74
N PRO A 248 -4.93 -5.64 24.79
CA PRO A 248 -4.94 -6.47 25.98
C PRO A 248 -6.30 -6.45 26.71
N GLY A 249 -6.77 -7.61 27.18
CA GLY A 249 -8.04 -7.71 27.91
C GLY A 249 -9.29 -7.34 27.08
N PHE A 250 -9.20 -7.44 25.75
CA PHE A 250 -10.28 -7.09 24.83
C PHE A 250 -11.64 -7.71 25.20
N ASN A 251 -12.67 -6.87 25.23
CA ASN A 251 -14.06 -7.26 25.48
C ASN A 251 -14.98 -6.54 24.48
N ALA A 252 -15.45 -7.29 23.48
CA ALA A 252 -16.29 -6.77 22.40
C ALA A 252 -17.60 -6.11 22.90
N ASN A 253 -18.18 -6.60 24.00
CA ASN A 253 -19.41 -6.04 24.56
C ASN A 253 -19.17 -4.67 25.21
N MET A 254 -18.06 -4.50 25.94
CA MET A 254 -17.68 -3.22 26.55
C MET A 254 -17.33 -2.17 25.49
N ASP A 255 -16.65 -2.58 24.42
CA ASP A 255 -16.34 -1.69 23.29
C ASP A 255 -17.61 -1.32 22.49
N ALA A 256 -18.52 -2.28 22.27
CA ALA A 256 -19.82 -2.02 21.65
C ALA A 256 -20.67 -1.05 22.49
N GLU A 257 -20.68 -1.19 23.81
CA GLU A 257 -21.36 -0.26 24.71
C GLU A 257 -20.71 1.13 24.70
N SER A 258 -19.38 1.19 24.66
CA SER A 258 -18.62 2.45 24.55
C SER A 258 -18.95 3.19 23.25
N LEU A 259 -19.02 2.49 22.12
CA LEU A 259 -19.45 3.06 20.84
C LEU A 259 -20.94 3.45 20.85
N ARG A 260 -21.81 2.64 21.46
CA ARG A 260 -23.24 2.97 21.59
C ARG A 260 -23.46 4.24 22.41
N LYS A 261 -22.65 4.47 23.45
CA LYS A 261 -22.64 5.71 24.24
C LYS A 261 -22.07 6.89 23.46
N ALA A 262 -21.01 6.68 22.67
CA ALA A 262 -20.41 7.72 21.83
C ALA A 262 -21.38 8.26 20.76
N MET A 263 -22.24 7.38 20.21
CA MET A 263 -23.30 7.67 19.23
C MET A 263 -24.68 7.86 19.90
N LYS A 264 -24.76 8.52 21.06
CA LYS A 264 -26.02 8.78 21.75
C LYS A 264 -26.15 10.24 22.15
N GLY A 265 -27.08 10.94 21.51
CA GLY A 265 -27.46 12.32 21.86
C GLY A 265 -27.54 13.18 20.62
N LEU A 266 -27.27 14.48 20.79
CA LEU A 266 -27.06 15.40 19.68
C LEU A 266 -25.56 15.41 19.36
N GLY A 267 -25.18 14.81 18.24
CA GLY A 267 -23.80 14.67 17.79
C GLY A 267 -23.06 13.46 18.38
N CYS A 268 -21.87 13.21 17.84
CA CYS A 268 -21.05 12.04 18.13
C CYS A 268 -19.78 12.38 18.92
N ASN A 269 -19.44 11.56 19.92
CA ASN A 269 -18.16 11.65 20.62
C ASN A 269 -17.05 10.98 19.80
N ASN A 270 -16.54 11.71 18.80
CA ASN A 270 -15.49 11.25 17.90
C ASN A 270 -14.22 10.77 18.64
N THR A 271 -13.86 11.41 19.75
CA THR A 271 -12.70 11.02 20.59
C THR A 271 -12.88 9.61 21.15
N GLN A 272 -14.08 9.26 21.61
CA GLN A 272 -14.39 7.90 22.07
C GLN A 272 -14.40 6.89 20.92
N VAL A 273 -14.89 7.28 19.74
CA VAL A 273 -14.82 6.43 18.52
C VAL A 273 -13.38 6.12 18.14
N ILE A 274 -12.49 7.12 18.16
CA ILE A 274 -11.04 6.95 17.91
C ILE A 274 -10.42 6.05 18.96
N ALA A 275 -10.66 6.31 20.26
CA ALA A 275 -10.08 5.58 21.38
C ALA A 275 -10.45 4.08 21.38
N VAL A 276 -11.60 3.72 20.81
CA VAL A 276 -11.96 2.31 20.55
C VAL A 276 -11.37 1.85 19.22
N LEU A 277 -11.82 2.38 18.08
CA LEU A 277 -11.59 1.74 16.77
C LEU A 277 -10.13 1.85 16.27
N CYS A 278 -9.41 2.92 16.61
CA CYS A 278 -7.99 3.05 16.24
C CYS A 278 -7.05 2.25 17.15
N ALA A 279 -7.54 1.75 18.29
CA ALA A 279 -6.79 0.96 19.27
C ALA A 279 -7.19 -0.52 19.30
N ARG A 280 -7.85 -1.02 18.25
CA ARG A 280 -8.28 -2.42 18.07
C ARG A 280 -7.79 -2.92 16.72
N THR A 281 -7.44 -4.19 16.60
CA THR A 281 -7.14 -4.81 15.31
C THR A 281 -8.40 -5.01 14.47
N ALA A 282 -8.24 -5.25 13.16
CA ALA A 282 -9.34 -5.47 12.23
C ALA A 282 -10.27 -6.61 12.70
N TRP A 283 -9.72 -7.71 13.21
CA TRP A 283 -10.52 -8.82 13.76
C TRP A 283 -11.29 -8.41 15.02
N GLN A 284 -10.68 -7.63 15.92
CA GLN A 284 -11.37 -7.11 17.10
C GLN A 284 -12.51 -6.17 16.69
N ARG A 285 -12.32 -5.33 15.67
CA ARG A 285 -13.40 -4.50 15.09
C ARG A 285 -14.56 -5.33 14.52
N GLN A 286 -14.29 -6.49 13.92
CA GLN A 286 -15.37 -7.42 13.51
C GLN A 286 -16.13 -7.99 14.70
N GLU A 287 -15.45 -8.39 15.78
CA GLU A 287 -16.12 -8.89 17.00
C GLU A 287 -16.95 -7.79 17.68
N ILE A 288 -16.46 -6.54 17.70
CA ILE A 288 -17.24 -5.38 18.19
C ILE A 288 -18.51 -5.19 17.35
N ALA A 289 -18.42 -5.27 16.01
CA ALA A 289 -19.59 -5.15 15.14
C ALA A 289 -20.63 -6.26 15.39
N LYS A 290 -20.18 -7.51 15.60
CA LYS A 290 -21.04 -8.63 15.99
C LYS A 290 -21.71 -8.40 17.35
N ALA A 291 -20.93 -8.03 18.37
CA ALA A 291 -21.43 -7.74 19.72
C ALA A 291 -22.47 -6.61 19.70
N PHE A 292 -22.19 -5.51 19.00
CA PHE A 292 -23.11 -4.39 18.82
C PHE A 292 -24.43 -4.81 18.17
N LYS A 293 -24.37 -5.69 17.15
CA LYS A 293 -25.55 -6.24 16.48
C LYS A 293 -26.41 -7.11 17.41
N VAL A 294 -25.77 -7.94 18.24
CA VAL A 294 -26.46 -8.79 19.23
C VAL A 294 -27.07 -7.95 20.35
N MET A 295 -26.33 -6.99 20.91
CA MET A 295 -26.76 -6.20 22.06
C MET A 295 -27.85 -5.17 21.72
N TYR A 296 -27.84 -4.60 20.51
CA TYR A 296 -28.70 -3.46 20.16
C TYR A 296 -29.58 -3.68 18.92
N GLY A 297 -29.49 -4.82 18.25
CA GLY A 297 -30.21 -5.11 16.99
C GLY A 297 -29.78 -4.25 15.79
N LYS A 298 -28.89 -3.28 16.00
CA LYS A 298 -28.43 -2.26 15.04
C LYS A 298 -27.16 -2.69 14.31
N ASP A 299 -26.94 -2.12 13.13
CA ASP A 299 -25.74 -2.36 12.33
C ASP A 299 -24.71 -1.27 12.66
N LEU A 300 -23.56 -1.65 13.25
CA LEU A 300 -22.56 -0.69 13.72
C LEU A 300 -22.01 0.20 12.59
N ILE A 301 -21.83 -0.35 11.39
CA ILE A 301 -21.27 0.39 10.25
C ILE A 301 -22.28 1.43 9.75
N LYS A 302 -23.58 1.10 9.74
CA LYS A 302 -24.64 2.05 9.40
C LYS A 302 -24.79 3.16 10.44
N GLU A 303 -24.69 2.85 11.74
CA GLU A 303 -24.79 3.85 12.80
C GLU A 303 -23.58 4.81 12.77
N LEU A 304 -22.36 4.28 12.61
CA LEU A 304 -21.16 5.10 12.40
C LEU A 304 -21.32 6.00 11.16
N LYS A 305 -21.87 5.47 10.07
CA LYS A 305 -22.12 6.24 8.84
C LYS A 305 -23.18 7.35 8.99
N SER A 306 -24.17 7.19 9.87
CA SER A 306 -25.14 8.25 10.14
C SER A 306 -24.60 9.37 11.04
N GLU A 307 -23.61 9.06 11.88
CA GLU A 307 -23.09 9.95 12.93
C GLU A 307 -21.78 10.64 12.56
N LEU A 308 -21.05 10.11 11.57
CA LEU A 308 -19.75 10.61 11.11
C LEU A 308 -19.86 11.17 9.69
N HIS A 309 -19.02 12.16 9.36
CA HIS A 309 -19.01 12.83 8.06
C HIS A 309 -17.57 13.10 7.58
N GLY A 310 -17.40 13.25 6.26
CA GLY A 310 -16.14 13.67 5.62
C GLY A 310 -15.01 12.64 5.76
N ASP A 311 -13.76 13.08 5.76
CA ASP A 311 -12.59 12.18 5.78
C ASP A 311 -12.48 11.36 7.08
N PHE A 312 -13.12 11.83 8.17
CA PHE A 312 -13.26 11.03 9.39
C PHE A 312 -14.26 9.87 9.23
N GLU A 313 -15.34 10.05 8.45
CA GLU A 313 -16.22 8.95 8.03
C GLU A 313 -15.44 7.96 7.15
N GLU A 314 -14.74 8.43 6.10
CA GLU A 314 -13.98 7.52 5.22
C GLU A 314 -12.90 6.74 5.99
N LEU A 315 -12.19 7.38 6.93
CA LEU A 315 -11.22 6.71 7.81
C LEU A 315 -11.87 5.65 8.71
N VAL A 316 -12.96 5.97 9.40
CA VAL A 316 -13.61 5.03 10.32
C VAL A 316 -14.26 3.87 9.57
N LEU A 317 -14.91 4.12 8.44
CA LEU A 317 -15.49 3.06 7.60
C LEU A 317 -14.41 2.17 6.99
N ALA A 318 -13.25 2.74 6.58
CA ALA A 318 -12.10 1.97 6.13
C ALA A 318 -11.56 1.02 7.21
N LEU A 319 -11.49 1.46 8.48
CA LEU A 319 -11.09 0.61 9.59
C LEU A 319 -12.08 -0.55 9.83
N MET A 320 -13.39 -0.31 9.64
CA MET A 320 -14.41 -1.33 9.90
C MET A 320 -14.46 -2.45 8.86
N ASP A 321 -13.85 -2.29 7.70
CA ASP A 321 -13.74 -3.36 6.71
C ASP A 321 -12.70 -4.43 7.08
N PRO A 322 -12.96 -5.73 6.83
CA PRO A 322 -11.92 -6.75 6.79
C PRO A 322 -10.82 -6.38 5.77
N PRO A 323 -9.51 -6.68 6.00
CA PRO A 323 -8.43 -6.19 5.15
C PRO A 323 -8.59 -6.48 3.65
N ALA A 324 -8.92 -7.73 3.29
CA ALA A 324 -9.16 -8.13 1.91
C ALA A 324 -10.42 -7.49 1.28
N VAL A 325 -11.43 -7.18 2.09
CA VAL A 325 -12.65 -6.45 1.66
C VAL A 325 -12.29 -4.99 1.37
N TYR A 326 -11.46 -4.37 2.20
CA TYR A 326 -11.01 -2.99 1.98
C TYR A 326 -10.16 -2.88 0.72
N ASP A 327 -9.14 -3.75 0.55
CA ASP A 327 -8.31 -3.77 -0.66
C ASP A 327 -9.15 -4.06 -1.93
N ALA A 328 -10.14 -4.97 -1.87
CA ALA A 328 -11.06 -5.21 -2.97
C ALA A 328 -11.91 -3.96 -3.33
N LYS A 329 -12.37 -3.19 -2.33
CA LYS A 329 -13.05 -1.91 -2.55
C LYS A 329 -12.12 -0.83 -3.13
N GLN A 330 -10.87 -0.77 -2.69
CA GLN A 330 -9.88 0.18 -3.23
C GLN A 330 -9.55 -0.15 -4.69
N LEU A 331 -9.37 -1.43 -5.02
CA LEU A 331 -9.19 -1.89 -6.41
C LEU A 331 -10.41 -1.56 -7.28
N ASN A 332 -11.63 -1.80 -6.78
CA ASN A 332 -12.84 -1.45 -7.51
C ASN A 332 -12.95 0.08 -7.71
N LYS A 333 -12.75 0.90 -6.67
CA LYS A 333 -12.73 2.38 -6.72
C LYS A 333 -11.60 2.94 -7.61
N ALA A 334 -10.55 2.16 -7.87
CA ALA A 334 -9.46 2.50 -8.79
C ALA A 334 -9.73 2.13 -10.24
N MET A 335 -10.69 1.23 -10.51
CA MET A 335 -11.11 0.80 -11.85
C MET A 335 -12.44 1.44 -12.28
N ASP A 336 -13.31 1.81 -11.32
CA ASP A 336 -14.62 2.42 -11.57
C ASP A 336 -14.53 3.95 -11.67
N ARG A 337 -14.30 4.50 -12.88
CA ARG A 337 -14.57 5.91 -13.32
C ARG A 337 -14.06 6.20 -14.75
N MET A 338 -14.23 7.45 -15.21
CA MET A 338 -13.49 8.00 -16.36
C MET A 338 -11.99 8.12 -16.04
N GLY A 339 -11.27 7.01 -16.20
CA GLY A 339 -9.83 6.90 -15.94
C GLY A 339 -9.52 6.03 -14.73
N THR A 340 -8.59 5.10 -14.93
CA THR A 340 -8.05 4.22 -13.90
C THR A 340 -7.18 5.03 -12.90
N LYS A 341 -6.99 4.50 -11.69
CA LYS A 341 -5.99 5.01 -10.73
C LYS A 341 -4.85 4.00 -10.61
N GLU A 342 -3.94 4.06 -11.58
CA GLU A 342 -2.87 3.09 -11.78
C GLU A 342 -1.97 2.96 -10.54
N HIS A 343 -1.71 4.07 -9.82
CA HIS A 343 -0.91 4.04 -8.59
C HIS A 343 -1.53 3.18 -7.48
N VAL A 344 -2.86 3.08 -7.42
CA VAL A 344 -3.56 2.20 -6.47
C VAL A 344 -3.42 0.74 -6.92
N LEU A 345 -3.55 0.45 -8.21
CA LEU A 345 -3.34 -0.91 -8.74
C LEU A 345 -1.88 -1.37 -8.52
N ILE A 346 -0.91 -0.47 -8.68
CA ILE A 346 0.51 -0.71 -8.43
C ILE A 346 0.77 -0.98 -6.95
N GLU A 347 0.36 -0.10 -6.04
CA GLU A 347 0.51 -0.29 -4.59
C GLU A 347 -0.14 -1.61 -4.16
N ILE A 348 -1.44 -1.71 -4.41
CA ILE A 348 -2.20 -2.92 -4.77
C ILE A 348 -1.38 -4.21 -4.90
N MET A 349 -1.02 -4.49 -6.14
CA MET A 349 -0.47 -5.75 -6.61
C MET A 349 1.02 -5.95 -6.28
N THR A 350 1.80 -4.88 -6.08
CA THR A 350 3.25 -5.01 -5.79
C THR A 350 3.55 -5.30 -4.33
N THR A 351 2.62 -4.98 -3.40
CA THR A 351 2.91 -5.03 -1.97
C THR A 351 2.17 -6.12 -1.19
N ARG A 352 1.12 -6.74 -1.73
CA ARG A 352 0.36 -7.78 -1.03
C ARG A 352 1.03 -9.16 -1.23
N THR A 353 0.95 -10.05 -0.23
CA THR A 353 1.43 -11.44 -0.34
C THR A 353 0.53 -12.26 -1.26
N ASN A 354 1.01 -13.43 -1.71
CA ASN A 354 0.20 -14.40 -2.46
C ASN A 354 -1.13 -14.73 -1.74
N GLN A 355 -1.07 -14.94 -0.42
CA GLN A 355 -2.25 -15.21 0.41
C GLN A 355 -3.21 -14.00 0.45
N GLN A 356 -2.69 -12.78 0.59
CA GLN A 356 -3.51 -11.56 0.55
C GLN A 356 -4.15 -11.37 -0.83
N ILE A 357 -3.42 -11.59 -1.93
CA ILE A 357 -3.95 -11.53 -3.29
C ILE A 357 -5.07 -12.56 -3.49
N TYR A 358 -4.90 -13.79 -2.99
CA TYR A 358 -5.96 -14.80 -3.02
C TYR A 358 -7.22 -14.34 -2.26
N GLU A 359 -7.08 -13.85 -1.03
CA GLU A 359 -8.20 -13.34 -0.22
C GLU A 359 -8.90 -12.15 -0.88
N ILE A 360 -8.14 -11.23 -1.48
CA ILE A 360 -8.65 -10.08 -2.23
C ILE A 360 -9.46 -10.54 -3.45
N LYS A 361 -8.99 -11.55 -4.22
CA LYS A 361 -9.76 -12.11 -5.34
C LYS A 361 -11.09 -12.71 -4.88
N GLN A 362 -11.11 -13.40 -3.74
CA GLN A 362 -12.36 -13.93 -3.17
C GLN A 362 -13.31 -12.82 -2.67
N ALA A 363 -12.77 -11.82 -1.97
CA ALA A 363 -13.54 -10.67 -1.49
C ALA A 363 -14.14 -9.86 -2.66
N TYR A 364 -13.35 -9.60 -3.71
CA TYR A 364 -13.81 -8.91 -4.91
C TYR A 364 -14.97 -9.66 -5.60
N ARG A 365 -14.83 -10.98 -5.75
CA ARG A 365 -15.89 -11.82 -6.31
C ARG A 365 -17.15 -11.83 -5.46
N ALA A 366 -17.02 -11.86 -4.13
CA ALA A 366 -18.15 -11.84 -3.21
C ALA A 366 -18.88 -10.48 -3.19
N LEU A 367 -18.15 -9.36 -3.32
CA LEU A 367 -18.72 -8.01 -3.33
C LEU A 367 -19.40 -7.64 -4.65
N TYR A 368 -18.78 -8.01 -5.79
CA TYR A 368 -19.14 -7.47 -7.10
C TYR A 368 -19.68 -8.52 -8.08
N GLY A 369 -19.57 -9.82 -7.76
CA GLY A 369 -19.92 -10.92 -8.68
C GLY A 369 -18.96 -11.05 -9.88
N LYS A 370 -17.84 -10.32 -9.86
CA LYS A 370 -16.86 -10.20 -10.96
C LYS A 370 -15.54 -10.88 -10.61
N ASP A 371 -14.75 -11.17 -11.63
CA ASP A 371 -13.38 -11.70 -11.48
C ASP A 371 -12.37 -10.56 -11.56
N LEU A 372 -11.58 -10.36 -10.50
CA LEU A 372 -10.63 -9.24 -10.39
C LEU A 372 -9.59 -9.22 -11.51
N GLU A 373 -9.11 -10.40 -11.93
CA GLU A 373 -8.07 -10.51 -12.96
C GLU A 373 -8.65 -10.13 -14.33
N LYS A 374 -9.91 -10.51 -14.61
CA LYS A 374 -10.62 -10.10 -15.83
C LYS A 374 -10.91 -8.61 -15.88
N GLU A 375 -11.34 -8.01 -14.76
CA GLU A 375 -11.54 -6.55 -14.70
C GLU A 375 -10.22 -5.81 -14.96
N MET A 376 -9.15 -6.23 -14.29
CA MET A 376 -7.80 -5.68 -14.50
C MET A 376 -7.31 -5.85 -15.94
N ILE A 377 -7.69 -6.95 -16.62
CA ILE A 377 -7.42 -7.16 -18.06
C ILE A 377 -8.20 -6.18 -18.96
N GLY A 378 -9.40 -5.77 -18.55
CA GLY A 378 -10.23 -4.78 -19.25
C GLY A 378 -9.71 -3.35 -19.07
N GLU A 379 -9.45 -2.95 -17.83
CA GLU A 379 -9.12 -1.57 -17.44
C GLU A 379 -7.64 -1.17 -17.65
N THR A 380 -6.80 -2.07 -18.15
CA THR A 380 -5.37 -1.81 -18.36
C THR A 380 -4.88 -2.32 -19.72
N SER A 381 -3.76 -1.78 -20.21
CA SER A 381 -3.23 -2.08 -21.55
C SER A 381 -1.72 -2.35 -21.57
N GLY A 382 -1.20 -2.76 -22.74
CA GLY A 382 0.23 -2.93 -22.99
C GLY A 382 0.97 -3.85 -22.00
N PHE A 383 2.20 -3.46 -21.67
CA PHE A 383 3.05 -4.18 -20.71
C PHE A 383 2.65 -3.92 -19.25
N PHE A 384 2.00 -2.79 -18.96
CA PHE A 384 1.46 -2.50 -17.64
C PHE A 384 0.41 -3.55 -17.23
N LYS A 385 -0.52 -3.88 -18.13
CA LYS A 385 -1.43 -5.02 -17.96
C LYS A 385 -0.69 -6.32 -17.66
N ARG A 386 0.36 -6.64 -18.43
CA ARG A 386 1.12 -7.89 -18.25
C ARG A 386 1.80 -7.96 -16.88
N LEU A 387 2.32 -6.83 -16.38
CA LEU A 387 2.89 -6.74 -15.04
C LEU A 387 1.82 -6.97 -13.97
N LEU A 388 0.71 -6.20 -14.02
CA LEU A 388 -0.36 -6.29 -13.04
C LEU A 388 -1.03 -7.67 -13.01
N VAL A 389 -1.31 -8.27 -14.17
CA VAL A 389 -1.84 -9.65 -14.25
C VAL A 389 -0.84 -10.65 -13.65
N GLY A 390 0.45 -10.55 -13.98
CA GLY A 390 1.48 -11.42 -13.42
C GLY A 390 1.58 -11.36 -11.89
N LEU A 391 1.34 -10.18 -11.30
CA LEU A 391 1.23 -10.01 -9.85
C LEU A 391 -0.12 -10.55 -9.31
N CYS A 392 -1.23 -10.30 -10.00
CA CYS A 392 -2.58 -10.74 -9.63
C CYS A 392 -2.78 -12.27 -9.69
N VAL A 393 -1.88 -13.01 -10.34
CA VAL A 393 -1.81 -14.49 -10.23
C VAL A 393 -1.58 -14.91 -8.77
N GLY A 394 -0.85 -14.14 -7.96
CA GLY A 394 -0.50 -14.51 -6.59
C GLY A 394 0.44 -15.72 -6.51
N GLY A 395 1.42 -15.78 -7.41
CA GLY A 395 2.39 -16.88 -7.54
C GLY A 395 3.85 -16.45 -7.43
N ARG A 396 4.15 -15.37 -6.71
CA ARG A 396 5.53 -14.94 -6.46
C ARG A 396 6.23 -15.94 -5.54
N ASP A 397 7.52 -16.16 -5.70
CA ASP A 397 8.29 -16.90 -4.69
C ASP A 397 8.29 -16.11 -3.35
N GLU A 398 7.91 -16.77 -2.26
CA GLU A 398 7.88 -16.22 -0.90
C GLU A 398 8.85 -16.95 0.06
N SER A 399 9.71 -17.84 -0.47
CA SER A 399 10.68 -18.61 0.33
C SER A 399 11.77 -17.74 1.00
N GLY A 400 12.03 -16.55 0.44
CA GLY A 400 13.12 -15.66 0.87
C GLY A 400 14.53 -16.19 0.56
N MET A 401 14.66 -17.33 -0.13
CA MET A 401 15.93 -17.94 -0.50
C MET A 401 16.63 -17.14 -1.60
N VAL A 402 17.96 -17.17 -1.64
CA VAL A 402 18.76 -16.45 -2.63
C VAL A 402 19.69 -17.41 -3.37
N ASP A 403 19.63 -17.40 -4.70
CA ASP A 403 20.59 -18.04 -5.59
C ASP A 403 21.41 -16.95 -6.28
N GLY A 404 22.67 -16.82 -5.85
CA GLY A 404 23.61 -15.82 -6.37
C GLY A 404 24.05 -16.07 -7.82
N LEU A 405 24.10 -17.33 -8.28
CA LEU A 405 24.38 -17.63 -9.68
C LEU A 405 23.21 -17.20 -10.56
N ARG A 406 21.98 -17.53 -10.14
CA ARG A 406 20.77 -17.06 -10.81
C ARG A 406 20.64 -15.54 -10.77
N ALA A 407 21.04 -14.89 -9.68
CA ALA A 407 21.03 -13.44 -9.57
C ALA A 407 21.94 -12.79 -10.63
N ASN A 408 23.16 -13.30 -10.80
CA ASN A 408 24.08 -12.82 -11.84
C ASN A 408 23.54 -13.09 -13.27
N GLN A 409 22.90 -14.24 -13.50
CA GLN A 409 22.27 -14.57 -14.78
C GLN A 409 21.10 -13.63 -15.12
N ASP A 410 20.16 -13.44 -14.19
CA ASP A 410 19.00 -12.56 -14.39
C ASP A 410 19.44 -11.09 -14.51
N ALA A 411 20.46 -10.64 -13.76
CA ALA A 411 21.06 -9.32 -13.92
C ALA A 411 21.64 -9.10 -15.34
N ARG A 412 22.44 -10.06 -15.85
CA ARG A 412 22.95 -10.02 -17.22
C ARG A 412 21.84 -10.09 -18.26
N LYS A 413 20.73 -10.78 -17.97
CA LYS A 413 19.56 -10.85 -18.85
C LYS A 413 18.84 -9.51 -18.91
N LEU A 414 18.64 -8.82 -17.78
CA LEU A 414 18.08 -7.46 -17.75
C LEU A 414 18.93 -6.47 -18.55
N TYR A 415 20.27 -6.53 -18.43
CA TYR A 415 21.17 -5.67 -19.21
C TYR A 415 21.07 -5.94 -20.72
N GLN A 416 20.95 -7.21 -21.13
CA GLN A 416 20.70 -7.62 -22.53
C GLN A 416 19.29 -7.30 -23.04
N ALA A 417 18.35 -7.08 -22.13
CA ALA A 417 16.95 -6.75 -22.40
C ALA A 417 16.71 -5.25 -22.54
N GLY A 418 17.49 -4.40 -21.86
CA GLY A 418 17.47 -2.94 -22.02
C GLY A 418 18.67 -2.43 -22.79
N GLU A 419 19.54 -1.68 -22.12
CA GLU A 419 20.69 -0.91 -22.65
C GLU A 419 21.55 -1.57 -23.75
N LYS A 420 21.67 -2.91 -23.80
CA LYS A 420 22.47 -3.60 -24.82
C LYS A 420 21.76 -3.78 -26.18
N ARG A 421 20.60 -3.17 -26.39
CA ARG A 421 19.83 -3.23 -27.65
C ARG A 421 19.13 -1.89 -27.94
N LEU A 422 18.52 -1.78 -29.13
CA LEU A 422 17.64 -0.67 -29.47
C LEU A 422 16.20 -1.04 -29.10
N GLY A 423 15.57 -0.22 -28.26
CA GLY A 423 14.31 -0.55 -27.60
C GLY A 423 14.47 -1.65 -26.55
N THR A 424 13.40 -1.97 -25.84
CA THR A 424 13.46 -2.79 -24.62
C THR A 424 12.77 -4.14 -24.83
N ASP A 425 13.18 -5.18 -24.09
CA ASP A 425 12.45 -6.43 -23.91
C ASP A 425 11.69 -6.37 -22.57
N GLU A 426 10.51 -5.76 -22.62
CA GLU A 426 9.66 -5.54 -21.44
C GLU A 426 9.13 -6.88 -20.89
N VAL A 427 9.09 -7.94 -21.71
CA VAL A 427 8.73 -9.29 -21.27
C VAL A 427 9.81 -9.85 -20.34
N ALA A 428 11.09 -9.67 -20.65
CA ALA A 428 12.19 -10.09 -19.79
C ALA A 428 12.18 -9.35 -18.44
N PHE A 429 11.93 -8.03 -18.44
CA PHE A 429 11.78 -7.25 -17.21
C PHE A 429 10.59 -7.73 -16.38
N ASN A 430 9.39 -7.82 -16.97
CA ASN A 430 8.20 -8.29 -16.27
C ASN A 430 8.38 -9.70 -15.70
N ALA A 431 8.96 -10.63 -16.46
CA ALA A 431 9.15 -12.01 -16.02
C ALA A 431 10.03 -12.13 -14.76
N ILE A 432 11.11 -11.35 -14.68
CA ILE A 432 12.01 -11.35 -13.52
C ILE A 432 11.37 -10.60 -12.34
N LEU A 433 10.87 -9.38 -12.57
CA LEU A 433 10.38 -8.49 -11.52
C LEU A 433 9.04 -8.95 -10.91
N ALA A 434 8.15 -9.61 -11.69
CA ALA A 434 6.87 -10.09 -11.17
C ALA A 434 6.95 -11.40 -10.36
N SER A 435 7.92 -12.28 -10.64
CA SER A 435 7.93 -13.66 -10.12
C SER A 435 8.94 -13.93 -8.98
N GLN A 436 10.11 -13.30 -9.00
CA GLN A 436 11.20 -13.58 -8.06
C GLN A 436 10.87 -13.07 -6.63
N ASN A 437 11.37 -13.74 -5.59
CA ASN A 437 11.22 -13.25 -4.22
C ASN A 437 12.03 -11.95 -4.00
N PHE A 438 11.63 -11.15 -3.01
CA PHE A 438 12.26 -9.83 -2.80
C PHE A 438 13.73 -9.89 -2.38
N ASN A 439 14.20 -10.96 -1.72
CA ASN A 439 15.62 -11.13 -1.38
C ASN A 439 16.44 -11.45 -2.64
N GLN A 440 15.93 -12.34 -3.49
CA GLN A 440 16.51 -12.64 -4.80
C GLN A 440 16.56 -11.39 -5.69
N LEU A 441 15.51 -10.56 -5.70
CA LEU A 441 15.50 -9.30 -6.45
C LEU A 441 16.57 -8.31 -5.96
N ARG A 442 16.80 -8.16 -4.65
CA ARG A 442 17.94 -7.35 -4.15
C ARG A 442 19.26 -7.85 -4.72
N ALA A 443 19.52 -9.16 -4.66
CA ALA A 443 20.72 -9.75 -5.21
C ALA A 443 20.86 -9.53 -6.74
N VAL A 444 19.76 -9.64 -7.50
CA VAL A 444 19.74 -9.30 -8.94
C VAL A 444 20.12 -7.85 -9.18
N PHE A 445 19.65 -6.90 -8.37
CA PHE A 445 19.95 -5.47 -8.55
C PHE A 445 21.40 -5.13 -8.17
N ASP A 446 21.93 -5.78 -7.15
CA ASP A 446 23.34 -5.63 -6.75
C ASP A 446 24.28 -6.24 -7.79
N GLU A 447 23.93 -7.38 -8.39
CA GLU A 447 24.63 -7.95 -9.54
C GLU A 447 24.48 -7.09 -10.81
N TYR A 448 23.33 -6.47 -11.04
CA TYR A 448 23.11 -5.56 -12.16
C TYR A 448 24.06 -4.38 -12.09
N GLN A 449 24.15 -3.73 -10.93
CA GLN A 449 25.03 -2.59 -10.71
C GLN A 449 26.52 -2.94 -10.90
N LYS A 450 26.94 -4.18 -10.60
CA LYS A 450 28.31 -4.66 -10.89
C LYS A 450 28.57 -4.83 -12.40
N VAL A 451 27.54 -5.12 -13.19
CA VAL A 451 27.66 -5.34 -14.64
C VAL A 451 27.58 -4.02 -15.43
N THR A 452 26.74 -3.07 -15.01
CA THR A 452 26.48 -1.81 -15.73
C THR A 452 27.17 -0.57 -15.13
N ASN A 453 27.70 -0.68 -13.91
CA ASN A 453 28.18 0.43 -13.08
C ASN A 453 27.11 1.45 -12.65
N HIS A 454 25.81 1.10 -12.73
CA HIS A 454 24.73 1.94 -12.21
C HIS A 454 23.51 1.14 -11.73
N PRO A 455 22.67 1.69 -10.85
CA PRO A 455 21.45 1.01 -10.39
C PRO A 455 20.48 0.65 -11.53
N ILE A 456 19.70 -0.42 -11.33
CA ILE A 456 18.62 -0.85 -12.24
C ILE A 456 17.54 0.24 -12.40
N GLU A 457 17.34 1.05 -11.37
CA GLU A 457 16.43 2.19 -11.37
C GLU A 457 16.70 3.15 -12.55
N ARG A 458 17.98 3.44 -12.83
CA ARG A 458 18.38 4.30 -13.96
C ARG A 458 18.02 3.69 -15.31
N ALA A 459 18.14 2.36 -15.46
CA ALA A 459 17.73 1.67 -16.67
C ALA A 459 16.21 1.69 -16.84
N ILE A 460 15.46 1.51 -15.74
CA ILE A 460 13.99 1.60 -15.77
C ILE A 460 13.54 3.02 -16.18
N GLU A 461 14.21 4.06 -15.68
CA GLU A 461 13.94 5.46 -16.03
C GLU A 461 14.28 5.83 -17.48
N SER A 462 15.29 5.20 -18.10
CA SER A 462 15.65 5.46 -19.51
C SER A 462 14.85 4.63 -20.51
N GLU A 463 14.53 3.38 -20.16
CA GLU A 463 13.90 2.41 -21.06
C GLU A 463 12.35 2.46 -21.02
N PHE A 464 11.75 2.83 -19.89
CA PHE A 464 10.30 2.76 -19.69
C PHE A 464 9.67 4.13 -19.40
N SER A 465 8.41 4.29 -19.80
CA SER A 465 7.59 5.46 -19.49
C SER A 465 6.17 5.06 -19.05
N GLY A 466 5.40 6.01 -18.51
CA GLY A 466 4.03 5.77 -18.04
C GLY A 466 3.94 4.72 -16.93
N ASP A 467 2.80 4.05 -16.86
CA ASP A 467 2.42 3.20 -15.72
C ASP A 467 3.28 1.93 -15.60
N ILE A 468 3.84 1.45 -16.71
CA ILE A 468 4.79 0.33 -16.67
C ILE A 468 6.09 0.75 -15.97
N ARG A 469 6.63 1.94 -16.22
CA ARG A 469 7.79 2.47 -15.49
C ARG A 469 7.49 2.53 -14.00
N ASP A 470 6.35 3.09 -13.63
CA ASP A 470 5.98 3.31 -12.23
C ASP A 470 5.68 1.99 -11.50
N GLY A 471 5.11 0.99 -12.19
CA GLY A 471 4.93 -0.36 -11.68
C GLY A 471 6.26 -1.09 -11.46
N LEU A 472 7.18 -1.04 -12.42
CA LEU A 472 8.51 -1.66 -12.28
C LEU A 472 9.33 -0.98 -11.17
N MET A 473 9.30 0.35 -11.12
CA MET A 473 9.95 1.14 -10.07
C MET A 473 9.38 0.83 -8.67
N ALA A 474 8.07 0.64 -8.54
CA ALA A 474 7.45 0.20 -7.29
C ALA A 474 7.95 -1.18 -6.84
N VAL A 475 8.07 -2.16 -7.76
CA VAL A 475 8.67 -3.46 -7.43
C VAL A 475 10.10 -3.31 -6.92
N VAL A 476 10.92 -2.47 -7.56
CA VAL A 476 12.31 -2.23 -7.11
C VAL A 476 12.35 -1.56 -5.73
N MET A 477 11.51 -0.54 -5.50
CA MET A 477 11.43 0.14 -4.21
C MET A 477 10.96 -0.79 -3.08
N VAL A 478 9.92 -1.60 -3.32
CA VAL A 478 9.40 -2.59 -2.35
C VAL A 478 10.44 -3.67 -2.06
N ALA A 479 11.14 -4.15 -3.09
CA ALA A 479 12.23 -5.09 -2.93
C ALA A 479 13.35 -4.49 -2.06
N ARG A 480 13.89 -3.30 -2.39
CA ARG A 480 14.99 -2.69 -1.62
C ARG A 480 14.57 -2.28 -0.20
N ASN A 481 13.52 -1.47 -0.06
CA ASN A 481 13.09 -0.91 1.22
C ASN A 481 11.57 -0.66 1.22
N ARG A 482 10.80 -1.70 1.56
CA ARG A 482 9.34 -1.65 1.67
C ARG A 482 8.83 -0.56 2.65
N PRO A 483 9.36 -0.39 3.88
CA PRO A 483 8.99 0.75 4.72
C PRO A 483 9.23 2.11 4.04
N GLY A 484 10.34 2.25 3.31
CA GLY A 484 10.66 3.43 2.52
C GLY A 484 9.69 3.69 1.36
N TYR A 485 9.19 2.65 0.70
CA TYR A 485 8.14 2.77 -0.32
C TYR A 485 6.85 3.37 0.26
N PHE A 486 6.34 2.82 1.37
CA PHE A 486 5.14 3.38 2.00
C PHE A 486 5.38 4.75 2.64
N ALA A 487 6.57 5.01 3.19
CA ALA A 487 6.95 6.34 3.65
C ALA A 487 6.90 7.37 2.50
N LYS A 488 7.38 7.00 1.30
CA LYS A 488 7.25 7.82 0.09
C LYS A 488 5.80 8.03 -0.31
N MET A 489 4.95 7.01 -0.24
CA MET A 489 3.53 7.16 -0.55
C MET A 489 2.80 8.11 0.41
N LEU A 490 3.08 8.00 1.71
CA LEU A 490 2.55 8.92 2.73
C LEU A 490 3.02 10.36 2.46
N TYR A 491 4.32 10.56 2.22
CA TYR A 491 4.84 11.89 1.88
C TYR A 491 4.22 12.44 0.59
N ASP A 492 4.15 11.63 -0.46
CA ASP A 492 3.52 12.00 -1.73
C ASP A 492 2.00 12.25 -1.59
N SER A 493 1.35 11.79 -0.53
CA SER A 493 -0.07 12.07 -0.24
C SER A 493 -0.30 13.41 0.48
N MET A 494 0.73 13.97 1.13
CA MET A 494 0.67 15.22 1.92
C MET A 494 1.60 16.32 1.38
N LYS A 495 2.23 16.13 0.21
CA LYS A 495 3.13 17.14 -0.38
C LYS A 495 2.36 18.07 -1.32
N GLY A 496 2.62 19.37 -1.20
CA GLY A 496 2.07 20.40 -2.09
C GLY A 496 0.86 21.11 -1.48
N PHE A 497 -0.12 21.46 -2.33
CA PHE A 497 -1.34 22.12 -1.88
C PHE A 497 -2.47 21.10 -1.75
N GLY A 498 -2.90 20.87 -0.50
CA GLY A 498 -3.95 19.93 -0.15
C GLY A 498 -3.47 18.48 -0.09
N THR A 499 -4.32 17.63 0.48
CA THR A 499 -4.01 16.23 0.79
C THR A 499 -4.67 15.29 -0.23
N ARG A 500 -4.05 14.14 -0.47
CA ARG A 500 -4.67 13.00 -1.17
C ARG A 500 -5.27 12.05 -0.15
N ASP A 501 -6.33 12.49 0.52
CA ASP A 501 -6.89 11.81 1.71
C ASP A 501 -7.21 10.33 1.49
N THR A 502 -7.74 9.96 0.32
CA THR A 502 -8.01 8.55 0.00
C THR A 502 -6.76 7.68 -0.06
N ASP A 503 -5.60 8.27 -0.39
CA ASP A 503 -4.31 7.57 -0.39
C ASP A 503 -3.70 7.54 1.02
N LEU A 504 -3.79 8.65 1.76
CA LEU A 504 -3.32 8.76 3.15
C LEU A 504 -4.07 7.78 4.07
N ILE A 505 -5.40 7.77 4.01
CA ILE A 505 -6.27 6.82 4.72
C ILE A 505 -5.90 5.39 4.34
N ARG A 506 -5.79 5.07 3.05
CA ARG A 506 -5.49 3.70 2.60
C ARG A 506 -4.16 3.19 3.16
N VAL A 507 -3.09 3.97 3.09
CA VAL A 507 -1.78 3.54 3.61
C VAL A 507 -1.78 3.51 5.14
N CYS A 508 -2.39 4.47 5.84
CA CYS A 508 -2.50 4.42 7.29
C CYS A 508 -3.28 3.20 7.79
N VAL A 509 -4.44 2.88 7.19
CA VAL A 509 -5.28 1.74 7.56
C VAL A 509 -4.59 0.40 7.23
N THR A 510 -4.11 0.23 6.00
CA THR A 510 -3.57 -1.06 5.53
C THR A 510 -2.19 -1.42 6.10
N ARG A 511 -1.47 -0.46 6.71
CA ARG A 511 -0.13 -0.68 7.28
C ARG A 511 -0.08 -0.64 8.81
N ALA A 512 -1.09 -0.10 9.49
CA ALA A 512 -1.15 -0.01 10.97
C ALA A 512 -0.89 -1.35 11.68
N GLU A 513 -1.45 -2.43 11.15
CA GLU A 513 -1.38 -3.79 11.72
C GLU A 513 -0.23 -4.63 11.14
N TYR A 514 0.71 -4.03 10.39
CA TYR A 514 1.86 -4.72 9.77
C TYR A 514 3.23 -4.08 10.07
N ASP A 515 3.51 -2.90 9.52
CA ASP A 515 4.88 -2.31 9.45
C ASP A 515 4.91 -0.78 9.71
N MET A 516 3.82 -0.21 10.23
CA MET A 516 3.70 1.25 10.48
C MET A 516 4.81 1.83 11.36
N ALA A 517 5.35 1.10 12.34
CA ALA A 517 6.45 1.61 13.15
C ALA A 517 7.76 1.70 12.34
N ASP A 518 8.03 0.75 11.44
CA ASP A 518 9.18 0.81 10.53
C ASP A 518 9.01 1.92 9.49
N ILE A 519 7.78 2.11 9.00
CA ILE A 519 7.42 3.19 8.08
C ILE A 519 7.69 4.57 8.72
N ARG A 520 7.36 4.76 10.00
CA ARG A 520 7.68 6.00 10.75
C ARG A 520 9.19 6.26 10.79
N VAL A 521 9.99 5.23 11.04
CA VAL A 521 11.46 5.32 11.07
C VAL A 521 12.00 5.68 9.67
N ALA A 522 11.55 4.99 8.63
CA ALA A 522 11.94 5.29 7.25
C ALA A 522 11.53 6.70 6.82
N PHE A 523 10.32 7.14 7.18
CA PHE A 523 9.81 8.48 6.90
C PHE A 523 10.67 9.57 7.55
N GLN A 524 10.99 9.42 8.84
CA GLN A 524 11.87 10.35 9.56
C GLN A 524 13.29 10.39 8.96
N GLN A 525 13.81 9.26 8.51
CA GLN A 525 15.12 9.17 7.86
C GLN A 525 15.12 9.86 6.47
N MET A 526 14.07 9.67 5.68
CA MET A 526 13.96 10.21 4.31
C MET A 526 13.61 11.70 4.30
N TYR A 527 12.63 12.13 5.09
CA TYR A 527 12.03 13.47 5.00
C TYR A 527 12.44 14.43 6.12
N LYS A 528 13.24 13.96 7.09
CA LYS A 528 13.77 14.73 8.24
C LYS A 528 12.70 15.35 9.16
N ALA A 529 11.43 14.99 8.97
CA ALA A 529 10.29 15.29 9.83
C ALA A 529 9.57 14.00 10.20
N SER A 530 8.89 13.96 11.34
CA SER A 530 8.14 12.78 11.74
C SER A 530 6.79 12.72 11.02
N LEU A 531 6.34 11.51 10.71
CA LEU A 531 5.05 11.27 10.06
C LEU A 531 3.90 11.92 10.84
N GLU A 532 3.95 11.87 12.17
CA GLU A 532 2.98 12.51 13.05
C GLU A 532 2.98 14.03 12.95
N ASN A 533 4.13 14.67 12.71
CA ASN A 533 4.19 16.12 12.58
C ASN A 533 3.79 16.57 11.18
N THR A 534 4.06 15.77 10.14
CA THR A 534 3.52 16.02 8.78
C THR A 534 1.99 15.91 8.78
N ILE A 535 1.41 14.83 9.32
CA ILE A 535 -0.05 14.67 9.42
C ILE A 535 -0.71 15.81 10.22
N LYS A 536 -0.08 16.30 11.30
CA LYS A 536 -0.61 17.46 12.05
C LYS A 536 -0.57 18.78 11.27
N GLY A 537 0.36 18.92 10.32
CA GLY A 537 0.49 20.12 9.50
C GLY A 537 -0.50 20.14 8.33
N ASP A 538 -0.86 18.96 7.82
CA ASP A 538 -1.66 18.80 6.60
C ASP A 538 -3.14 18.50 6.91
N CYS A 539 -3.44 17.76 7.99
CA CYS A 539 -4.79 17.33 8.35
C CYS A 539 -5.33 18.05 9.60
N SER A 540 -6.66 18.13 9.74
CA SER A 540 -7.32 18.75 10.91
C SER A 540 -8.41 17.88 11.55
N GLY A 541 -8.94 18.34 12.69
CA GLY A 541 -10.08 17.72 13.40
C GLY A 541 -9.88 16.25 13.82
N SER A 542 -11.00 15.55 13.98
CA SER A 542 -11.04 14.13 14.36
C SER A 542 -10.39 13.20 13.34
N TYR A 543 -10.39 13.59 12.06
CA TYR A 543 -9.68 12.89 10.99
C TYR A 543 -8.16 12.81 11.28
N LYS A 544 -7.52 13.96 11.50
CA LYS A 544 -6.12 14.05 11.93
C LYS A 544 -5.87 13.27 13.22
N ASP A 545 -6.75 13.40 14.23
CA ASP A 545 -6.56 12.69 15.51
C ASP A 545 -6.65 11.15 15.34
N GLY A 546 -7.53 10.66 14.45
CA GLY A 546 -7.63 9.25 14.08
C GLY A 546 -6.39 8.74 13.33
N LEU A 547 -5.90 9.47 12.33
CA LEU A 547 -4.65 9.14 11.63
C LEU A 547 -3.46 9.07 12.59
N ILE A 548 -3.34 10.05 13.48
CA ILE A 548 -2.29 10.09 14.51
C ILE A 548 -2.41 8.92 15.50
N ALA A 549 -3.62 8.51 15.86
CA ALA A 549 -3.86 7.33 16.70
C ALA A 549 -3.39 6.04 16.02
N LEU A 550 -3.69 5.85 14.72
CA LEU A 550 -3.20 4.70 13.95
C LEU A 550 -1.68 4.69 13.78
N VAL A 551 -1.08 5.84 13.48
CA VAL A 551 0.37 5.96 13.28
C VAL A 551 1.13 5.68 14.58
N ARG A 552 0.70 6.28 15.69
CA ARG A 552 1.30 6.02 17.01
C ARG A 552 1.05 4.59 17.48
N GLY A 553 -0.17 4.09 17.29
CA GLY A 553 -0.57 2.76 17.69
C GLY A 553 -1.08 2.66 19.13
N ASN A 554 -1.24 1.42 19.59
CA ASN A 554 -1.72 1.06 20.93
C ASN A 554 -0.67 0.31 21.78
N VAL A 555 0.59 0.32 21.34
CA VAL A 555 1.73 -0.23 22.11
C VAL A 555 2.20 0.82 23.11
N PRO A 556 2.44 0.47 24.40
CA PRO A 556 3.14 1.36 25.32
C PRO A 556 4.54 1.71 24.79
N ASN A 557 4.93 2.98 24.89
CA ASN A 557 6.29 3.44 24.56
C ASN A 557 7.32 2.96 25.59
#